data_AF-A0A1B6G0H6-F1
#
_entry.id   AF-A0A1B6G0H6-F1
#
_cell.length_a   1.000
_cell.length_b   1.000
_cell.length_c   1.000
_cell.angle_alpha   90.00
_cell.angle_beta   90.00
_cell.angle_gamma   90.00
#
_symmetry.space_group_name_H-M   'P 1'
#
loop_
_entity.id
_entity.type
_entity.pdbx_description
1 polymer ?
#
loop_
_entity_poly.entity_id
_entity_poly.type
_entity_poly.pdbx_seq_one_letter_code
_entity_poly.pdbx_strand_id
1 'polypeptide(L)'
;KNDRRKILQHPVINLFLKKKLCKVRKLFYYCFIVSCCVALIATIIVTLLYTGEENKELRFGLPLIIAMKTTIFMLIVSCVIIVLFRVAAFVNRDVWCNDVIQVIPPIAMGLLLVEGQSSYFAPELAAVTILSCWFCVLFISVNIYSTFSYELAVFFRLLLDISRQMIVLAATLFAFSLSFFCLYHGHEMFVTFSRSFIYTFTVMLPGTVSRVPTLQKDYFTNTPFTIHFLTECFILAAFILIALVSIINMIIDLAIKGGKHLEIDGNIFKYHHMIHYLIGVEYWCGNKLYYWLIRKNVFSNIRNWKKKVSIDLSLELYADDVKNIRDDDDIRNCRHIIQKRKKGQGIDTKRTMLIIPHPFGYLPGAESE
;
A
#
# COMPACT_ATOMS: atom_id res chain seq x y z
N LYS A 1 -22.17 3.06 -13.08
CA LYS A 1 -21.17 2.57 -12.08
C LYS A 1 -21.49 1.18 -11.50
N ASN A 2 -22.76 0.85 -11.24
CA ASN A 2 -23.14 -0.46 -10.67
C ASN A 2 -22.94 -1.64 -11.63
N ASP A 3 -23.10 -1.47 -12.94
CA ASP A 3 -22.96 -2.60 -13.88
C ASP A 3 -21.53 -3.09 -14.03
N ARG A 4 -20.54 -2.18 -13.99
CA ARG A 4 -19.11 -2.56 -13.99
C ARG A 4 -18.75 -3.41 -12.77
N ARG A 5 -19.28 -3.09 -11.59
CA ARG A 5 -19.04 -3.86 -10.36
C ARG A 5 -19.55 -5.31 -10.49
N LYS A 6 -20.74 -5.48 -11.07
CA LYS A 6 -21.32 -6.81 -11.33
C LYS A 6 -20.49 -7.59 -12.36
N ILE A 7 -20.00 -6.93 -13.40
CA ILE A 7 -19.14 -7.56 -14.42
C ILE A 7 -17.83 -8.07 -13.78
N LEU A 8 -17.14 -7.29 -12.94
CA LEU A 8 -15.91 -7.73 -12.29
C LEU A 8 -16.09 -8.96 -11.37
N GLN A 9 -17.30 -9.17 -10.84
CA GLN A 9 -17.63 -10.32 -10.00
C GLN A 9 -18.00 -11.57 -10.82
N HIS A 10 -18.09 -11.47 -12.15
CA HIS A 10 -18.43 -12.60 -13.00
C HIS A 10 -17.39 -13.73 -12.85
N PRO A 11 -17.81 -14.99 -12.67
CA PRO A 11 -16.89 -16.11 -12.40
C PRO A 11 -15.84 -16.30 -13.50
N VAL A 12 -16.19 -16.01 -14.76
CA VAL A 12 -15.25 -16.08 -15.90
C VAL A 12 -14.11 -15.07 -15.75
N ILE A 13 -14.40 -13.83 -15.32
CA ILE A 13 -13.36 -12.81 -15.10
C ILE A 13 -12.46 -13.23 -13.93
N ASN A 14 -13.03 -13.76 -12.86
CA ASN A 14 -12.26 -14.27 -11.73
C ASN A 14 -11.31 -15.41 -12.15
N LEU A 15 -11.80 -16.39 -12.91
CA LEU A 15 -10.98 -17.49 -13.43
C LEU A 15 -9.87 -16.99 -14.36
N PHE A 16 -10.20 -16.07 -15.28
CA PHE A 16 -9.24 -15.45 -16.18
C PHE A 16 -8.12 -14.73 -15.41
N LEU A 17 -8.50 -13.90 -14.44
CA LEU A 17 -7.57 -13.13 -13.63
C LEU A 17 -6.71 -14.05 -12.75
N LYS A 18 -7.28 -15.10 -12.14
CA LYS A 18 -6.52 -16.12 -11.38
C LYS A 18 -5.50 -16.84 -12.26
N LYS A 19 -5.90 -17.26 -13.47
CA LYS A 19 -5.00 -17.93 -14.42
C LYS A 19 -3.84 -17.03 -14.82
N LYS A 20 -4.13 -15.75 -15.12
CA LYS A 20 -3.12 -14.75 -15.47
C LYS A 20 -2.19 -14.45 -14.29
N LEU A 21 -2.73 -14.32 -13.08
CA LEU A 21 -1.97 -14.13 -11.85
C LEU A 21 -1.03 -15.32 -11.58
N CYS A 22 -1.51 -16.56 -11.76
CA CYS A 22 -0.71 -17.77 -11.55
C CYS A 22 0.56 -17.77 -12.42
N LYS A 23 0.45 -17.25 -13.66
CA LYS A 23 1.62 -17.09 -14.53
C LYS A 23 2.60 -16.06 -13.98
N VAL A 24 2.12 -14.91 -13.47
CA VAL A 24 2.95 -13.79 -12.98
C VAL A 24 3.49 -14.02 -11.56
N ARG A 25 2.93 -14.98 -10.81
CA ARG A 25 3.22 -15.25 -9.40
C ARG A 25 4.71 -15.40 -9.05
N LYS A 26 5.53 -15.93 -9.96
CA LYS A 26 6.98 -16.07 -9.74
C LYS A 26 7.69 -14.71 -9.65
N LEU A 27 7.31 -13.75 -10.51
CA LEU A 27 7.85 -12.40 -10.51
C LEU A 27 7.51 -11.69 -9.19
N PHE A 28 6.30 -11.89 -8.70
CA PHE A 28 5.84 -11.35 -7.42
C PHE A 28 6.68 -11.83 -6.23
N TYR A 29 6.86 -13.14 -6.11
CA TYR A 29 7.68 -13.68 -5.02
C TYR A 29 9.11 -13.14 -5.08
N TYR A 30 9.66 -12.98 -6.27
CA TYR A 30 10.97 -12.36 -6.44
C TYR A 30 11.00 -10.91 -5.92
N CYS A 31 10.08 -10.05 -6.35
CA CYS A 31 10.00 -8.66 -5.88
C CYS A 31 9.78 -8.56 -4.36
N PHE A 32 8.95 -9.45 -3.80
CA PHE A 32 8.69 -9.51 -2.37
C PHE A 32 9.93 -9.93 -1.58
N ILE A 33 10.61 -11.01 -1.99
CA ILE A 33 11.84 -11.47 -1.34
C ILE A 33 12.90 -10.36 -1.38
N VAL A 34 13.11 -9.74 -2.55
CA VAL A 34 14.06 -8.62 -2.68
C VAL A 34 13.69 -7.47 -1.74
N SER A 35 12.41 -7.10 -1.66
CA SER A 35 11.96 -6.00 -0.79
C SER A 35 12.12 -6.34 0.69
N CYS A 36 11.82 -7.59 1.09
CA CYS A 36 12.06 -8.07 2.45
C CYS A 36 13.56 -8.06 2.79
N CYS A 37 14.41 -8.53 1.88
CA CYS A 37 15.87 -8.49 2.07
C CYS A 37 16.36 -7.05 2.23
N VAL A 38 15.88 -6.13 1.41
CA VAL A 38 16.25 -4.71 1.51
C VAL A 38 15.76 -4.10 2.82
N ALA A 39 14.52 -4.38 3.24
CA ALA A 39 13.98 -3.90 4.52
C ALA A 39 14.76 -4.46 5.73
N LEU A 40 15.14 -5.74 5.70
CA LEU A 40 15.97 -6.36 6.74
C LEU A 40 17.37 -5.75 6.77
N ILE A 41 18.03 -5.60 5.62
CA ILE A 41 19.35 -4.96 5.51
C ILE A 41 19.29 -3.53 6.03
N ALA A 42 18.28 -2.75 5.63
CA ALA A 42 18.08 -1.38 6.11
C ALA A 42 17.88 -1.35 7.63
N THR A 43 17.05 -2.24 8.18
CA THR A 43 16.84 -2.34 9.63
C THR A 43 18.14 -2.68 10.36
N ILE A 44 18.91 -3.65 9.88
CA ILE A 44 20.20 -4.03 10.49
C ILE A 44 21.20 -2.87 10.42
N ILE A 45 21.34 -2.23 9.26
CA ILE A 45 22.28 -1.10 9.08
C ILE A 45 21.91 0.07 9.98
N VAL A 46 20.63 0.44 10.03
CA VAL A 46 20.15 1.53 10.87
C VAL A 46 20.33 1.19 12.35
N THR A 47 20.00 -0.03 12.80
CA THR A 47 20.24 -0.42 14.19
C THR A 47 21.73 -0.42 14.53
N LEU A 48 22.60 -0.95 13.67
CA LEU A 48 24.05 -0.95 13.87
C LEU A 48 24.62 0.47 13.97
N LEU A 49 24.04 1.42 13.23
CA LEU A 49 24.40 2.84 13.30
C LEU A 49 24.25 3.39 14.72
N TYR A 50 23.13 3.07 15.38
CA TYR A 50 22.79 3.61 16.70
C TYR A 50 23.37 2.79 17.85
N THR A 51 23.47 1.46 17.73
CA THR A 51 24.09 0.63 18.78
C THR A 51 25.61 0.76 18.81
N GLY A 52 26.23 1.20 17.71
CA GLY A 52 27.68 1.38 17.60
C GLY A 52 28.22 2.62 18.32
N GLU A 53 27.35 3.52 18.78
CA GLU A 53 27.73 4.81 19.36
C GLU A 53 28.37 4.68 20.76
N GLU A 54 27.97 3.67 21.54
CA GLU A 54 28.55 3.41 22.87
C GLU A 54 29.96 2.80 22.78
N ASN A 55 30.31 2.15 21.66
CA ASN A 55 31.58 1.48 21.45
C ASN A 55 32.45 2.24 20.45
N LYS A 56 33.16 3.28 20.93
CA LYS A 56 34.10 4.14 20.17
C LYS A 56 35.22 3.40 19.43
N GLU A 57 35.36 2.08 19.59
CA GLU A 57 36.40 1.25 18.98
C GLU A 57 35.99 0.58 17.65
N LEU A 58 34.74 0.69 17.20
CA LEU A 58 34.33 0.03 15.96
C LEU A 58 34.91 0.76 14.72
N ARG A 59 36.01 0.20 14.18
CA ARG A 59 36.65 0.48 12.86
C ARG A 59 35.72 0.34 11.63
N PHE A 60 34.40 0.40 11.79
CA PHE A 60 33.42 0.10 10.76
C PHE A 60 32.89 1.33 10.00
N GLY A 61 33.43 2.54 10.22
CA GLY A 61 32.95 3.74 9.54
C GLY A 61 32.92 3.62 8.01
N LEU A 62 34.02 3.16 7.40
CA LEU A 62 34.09 3.00 5.95
C LEU A 62 33.18 1.89 5.39
N PRO A 63 33.17 0.64 5.93
CA PRO A 63 32.26 -0.40 5.44
C PRO A 63 30.78 -0.07 5.68
N LEU A 64 30.45 0.66 6.75
CA LEU A 64 29.07 1.08 7.03
C LEU A 64 28.58 2.13 6.03
N ILE A 65 29.41 3.13 5.68
CA ILE A 65 29.08 4.12 4.65
C ILE A 65 28.89 3.45 3.29
N ILE A 66 29.76 2.48 2.95
CA ILE A 66 29.61 1.70 1.73
C ILE A 66 28.31 0.90 1.75
N ALA A 67 27.98 0.22 2.86
CA ALA A 67 26.75 -0.54 3.04
C ALA A 67 25.49 0.33 2.95
N MET A 68 25.53 1.56 3.48
CA MET A 68 24.43 2.52 3.34
C MET A 68 24.26 2.96 1.89
N LYS A 69 25.34 3.33 1.20
CA LYS A 69 25.29 3.73 -0.22
C LYS A 69 24.76 2.59 -1.10
N THR A 70 25.18 1.35 -0.87
CA THR A 70 24.64 0.19 -1.60
C THR A 70 23.17 -0.05 -1.27
N THR A 71 22.76 0.11 -0.02
CA THR A 71 21.36 -0.04 0.39
C THR A 71 20.46 1.03 -0.23
N ILE A 72 20.91 2.29 -0.27
CA ILE A 72 20.22 3.38 -0.98
C ILE A 72 20.08 3.03 -2.46
N PHE A 73 21.16 2.58 -3.10
CA PHE A 73 21.11 2.17 -4.50
C PHE A 73 20.09 1.04 -4.72
N MET A 74 20.08 0.02 -3.86
CA MET A 74 19.11 -1.08 -3.92
C MET A 74 17.66 -0.60 -3.71
N LEU A 75 17.44 0.35 -2.79
CA LEU A 75 16.13 0.98 -2.56
C LEU A 75 15.67 1.78 -3.77
N ILE A 76 16.55 2.60 -4.36
CA ILE A 76 16.25 3.38 -5.57
C ILE A 76 15.94 2.44 -6.73
N VAL A 77 16.75 1.41 -6.96
CA VAL A 77 16.52 0.43 -8.03
C VAL A 77 15.18 -0.28 -7.82
N SER A 78 14.87 -0.72 -6.59
CA SER A 78 13.58 -1.34 -6.26
C SER A 78 12.42 -0.38 -6.53
N CYS A 79 12.52 0.87 -6.06
CA CYS A 79 11.52 1.91 -6.28
C CYS A 79 11.32 2.20 -7.77
N VAL A 80 12.39 2.38 -8.54
CA VAL A 80 12.33 2.63 -9.98
C VAL A 80 11.69 1.45 -10.70
N ILE A 81 12.05 0.22 -10.36
CA ILE A 81 11.43 -0.98 -10.95
C ILE A 81 9.92 -0.98 -10.69
N ILE A 82 9.48 -0.74 -9.45
CA ILE A 82 8.05 -0.78 -9.10
C ILE A 82 7.28 0.39 -9.74
N VAL A 83 7.83 1.61 -9.70
CA VAL A 83 7.24 2.78 -10.36
C VAL A 83 7.14 2.54 -11.85
N LEU A 84 8.18 2.01 -12.50
CA LEU A 84 8.15 1.70 -13.92
C LEU A 84 7.12 0.61 -14.29
N PHE A 85 6.91 -0.39 -13.44
CA PHE A 85 5.79 -1.33 -13.59
C PHE A 85 4.43 -0.64 -13.53
N ARG A 86 4.35 0.53 -12.91
CA ARG A 86 3.11 1.26 -12.65
C ARG A 86 2.99 2.58 -13.40
N VAL A 87 3.93 2.97 -14.26
CA VAL A 87 3.83 4.22 -15.06
C VAL A 87 2.53 4.27 -15.88
N ALA A 88 2.11 3.15 -16.47
CA ALA A 88 0.82 3.08 -17.18
C ALA A 88 -0.40 3.17 -16.24
N ALA A 89 -0.23 2.80 -14.97
CA ALA A 89 -1.24 2.92 -13.91
C ALA A 89 -1.19 4.28 -13.19
N PHE A 90 -0.11 5.05 -13.35
CA PHE A 90 0.11 6.36 -12.72
C PHE A 90 -0.92 7.42 -13.18
N VAL A 91 -1.64 7.17 -14.28
CA VAL A 91 -2.75 8.03 -14.69
C VAL A 91 -4.01 7.81 -13.82
N ASN A 92 -4.12 6.68 -13.11
CA ASN A 92 -5.26 6.37 -12.25
C ASN A 92 -5.05 6.87 -10.82
N ARG A 93 -5.92 7.80 -10.41
CA ARG A 93 -5.92 8.50 -9.11
C ARG A 93 -5.89 7.56 -7.89
N ASP A 94 -6.47 6.37 -8.03
CA ASP A 94 -6.65 5.43 -6.91
C ASP A 94 -5.36 4.68 -6.52
N VAL A 95 -4.32 4.69 -7.37
CA VAL A 95 -3.07 3.93 -7.14
C VAL A 95 -1.94 4.81 -6.56
N TRP A 96 -2.11 6.14 -6.60
CA TRP A 96 -1.05 7.12 -6.29
C TRP A 96 -0.48 6.98 -4.88
N CYS A 97 -1.32 6.69 -3.90
CA CYS A 97 -0.90 6.64 -2.49
C CYS A 97 0.16 5.55 -2.25
N ASN A 98 0.01 4.38 -2.89
CA ASN A 98 0.97 3.29 -2.75
C ASN A 98 2.31 3.61 -3.43
N ASP A 99 2.27 4.30 -4.57
CA ASP A 99 3.48 4.65 -5.32
C ASP A 99 4.26 5.77 -4.61
N VAL A 100 3.58 6.73 -3.98
CA VAL A 100 4.22 7.77 -3.17
C VAL A 100 4.90 7.18 -1.94
N ILE A 101 4.27 6.23 -1.25
CA ILE A 101 4.84 5.60 -0.05
C ILE A 101 6.15 4.88 -0.37
N GLN A 102 6.30 4.32 -1.58
CA GLN A 102 7.52 3.62 -1.99
C GLN A 102 8.73 4.53 -2.25
N VAL A 103 8.49 5.83 -2.46
CA VAL A 103 9.54 6.83 -2.65
C VAL A 103 10.09 7.33 -1.31
N ILE A 104 9.32 7.19 -0.22
CA ILE A 104 9.71 7.66 1.12
C ILE A 104 11.00 6.98 1.63
N PRO A 105 11.15 5.64 1.61
CA PRO A 105 12.36 4.99 2.13
C PRO A 105 13.69 5.44 1.50
N PRO A 106 13.84 5.51 0.15
CA PRO A 106 15.10 5.97 -0.45
C PRO A 106 15.40 7.44 -0.15
N ILE A 107 14.37 8.31 -0.05
CA ILE A 107 14.57 9.71 0.33
C ILE A 107 15.01 9.80 1.79
N ALA A 108 14.30 9.14 2.72
CA ALA A 108 14.62 9.17 4.14
C ALA A 108 16.03 8.61 4.43
N MET A 109 16.40 7.50 3.79
CA MET A 109 17.74 6.92 3.90
C MET A 109 18.82 7.81 3.27
N GLY A 110 18.49 8.50 2.17
CA GLY A 110 19.39 9.47 1.53
C GLY A 110 19.64 10.70 2.42
N LEU A 111 18.59 11.25 3.02
CA LEU A 111 18.68 12.36 3.98
C LEU A 111 19.50 11.95 5.21
N LEU A 112 19.27 10.75 5.75
CA LEU A 112 20.05 10.19 6.85
C LEU A 112 21.56 10.11 6.52
N LEU A 113 21.91 9.78 5.27
CA LEU A 113 23.30 9.73 4.83
C LEU A 113 23.91 11.13 4.62
N VAL A 114 23.12 12.12 4.22
CA VAL A 114 23.61 13.50 3.98
C VAL A 114 23.75 14.28 5.27
N GLU A 115 22.74 14.24 6.14
CA GLU A 115 22.76 14.94 7.42
C GLU A 115 23.78 14.34 8.40
N GLY A 116 24.07 13.05 8.24
CA GLY A 116 25.00 12.33 9.09
C GLY A 116 24.41 12.05 10.48
N GLN A 117 25.17 11.28 11.27
CA GLN A 117 24.74 10.77 12.57
C GLN A 117 24.54 11.86 13.62
N SER A 118 25.22 12.99 13.50
CA SER A 118 25.21 14.07 14.49
C SER A 118 24.02 15.04 14.33
N SER A 119 23.15 14.84 13.33
CA SER A 119 21.96 15.66 13.16
C SER A 119 20.93 15.35 14.24
N TYR A 120 20.29 16.40 14.75
CA TYR A 120 19.15 16.27 15.66
C TYR A 120 18.01 15.42 15.07
N PHE A 121 17.88 15.41 13.73
CA PHE A 121 16.81 14.69 13.02
C PHE A 121 17.17 13.26 12.61
N ALA A 122 18.42 12.83 12.84
CA ALA A 122 18.88 11.50 12.44
C ALA A 122 17.99 10.37 13.00
N PRO A 123 17.63 10.32 14.31
CA PRO A 123 16.85 9.21 14.85
C PRO A 123 15.42 9.18 14.30
N GLU A 124 14.82 10.34 14.03
CA GLU A 124 13.52 10.45 13.38
C GLU A 124 13.57 9.92 11.94
N LEU A 125 14.59 10.32 11.16
CA LEU A 125 14.79 9.84 9.79
C LEU A 125 15.05 8.34 9.73
N ALA A 126 15.80 7.81 10.70
CA ALA A 126 16.05 6.38 10.88
C ALA A 126 14.75 5.60 11.14
N ALA A 127 13.92 6.07 12.09
CA ALA A 127 12.63 5.47 12.39
C ALA A 127 11.68 5.51 11.17
N VAL A 128 11.61 6.65 10.47
CA VAL A 128 10.83 6.80 9.23
C VAL A 128 11.32 5.85 8.15
N THR A 129 12.63 5.67 7.99
CA THR A 129 13.21 4.75 7.00
C THR A 129 12.83 3.30 7.29
N ILE A 130 12.94 2.85 8.54
CA ILE A 130 12.56 1.49 8.93
C ILE A 130 11.06 1.28 8.72
N LEU A 131 10.22 2.17 9.26
CA LEU A 131 8.77 2.05 9.14
C LEU A 131 8.31 2.04 7.68
N SER A 132 8.83 2.96 6.87
CA SER A 132 8.48 3.03 5.45
C SER A 132 8.93 1.79 4.67
N CYS A 133 10.11 1.23 4.95
CA CYS A 133 10.56 -0.03 4.35
C CYS A 133 9.57 -1.18 4.62
N TRP A 134 9.14 -1.33 5.87
CA TRP A 134 8.18 -2.36 6.25
C TRP A 134 6.77 -2.11 5.69
N PHE A 135 6.34 -0.85 5.61
CA PHE A 135 5.10 -0.50 4.90
C PHE A 135 5.17 -0.88 3.43
N CYS A 136 6.28 -0.63 2.73
CA CYS A 136 6.46 -1.05 1.34
C CYS A 136 6.33 -2.57 1.19
N VAL A 137 6.94 -3.35 2.10
CA VAL A 137 6.81 -4.82 2.12
C VAL A 137 5.34 -5.23 2.31
N LEU A 138 4.62 -4.58 3.23
CA LEU A 138 3.19 -4.81 3.44
C LEU A 138 2.37 -4.48 2.19
N PHE A 139 2.62 -3.37 1.52
CA PHE A 139 1.91 -3.02 0.28
C PHE A 139 2.21 -3.99 -0.87
N ILE A 140 3.43 -4.52 -0.96
CA ILE A 140 3.76 -5.55 -1.95
C ILE A 140 3.03 -6.84 -1.61
N SER A 141 2.98 -7.24 -0.34
CA SER A 141 2.31 -8.48 0.10
C SER A 141 0.81 -8.49 -0.20
N VAL A 142 0.14 -7.33 -0.11
CA VAL A 142 -1.27 -7.12 -0.54
C VAL A 142 -1.51 -7.60 -1.97
N ASN A 143 -0.54 -7.42 -2.86
CA ASN A 143 -0.71 -7.79 -4.27
C ASN A 143 -0.46 -9.29 -4.53
N ILE A 144 0.13 -10.01 -3.57
CA ILE A 144 0.57 -11.41 -3.75
C ILE A 144 -0.47 -12.38 -3.23
N TYR A 145 -0.93 -12.17 -2.00
CA TYR A 145 -1.78 -13.12 -1.32
C TYR A 145 -3.23 -12.72 -1.47
N SER A 146 -3.97 -13.49 -2.25
CA SER A 146 -5.38 -13.19 -2.51
C SER A 146 -6.26 -13.15 -1.25
N THR A 147 -5.82 -13.81 -0.17
CA THR A 147 -6.50 -13.83 1.14
C THR A 147 -6.15 -12.58 1.95
N PHE A 148 -4.86 -12.28 2.17
CA PHE A 148 -4.42 -11.05 2.83
C PHE A 148 -4.86 -9.78 2.08
N SER A 149 -4.93 -9.82 0.75
CA SER A 149 -5.41 -8.71 -0.07
C SER A 149 -6.83 -8.29 0.31
N TYR A 150 -7.69 -9.26 0.62
CA TYR A 150 -9.06 -9.00 1.06
C TYR A 150 -9.09 -8.39 2.46
N GLU A 151 -8.39 -8.99 3.42
CA GLU A 151 -8.32 -8.51 4.80
C GLU A 151 -7.73 -7.09 4.88
N LEU A 152 -6.67 -6.83 4.10
CA LEU A 152 -6.05 -5.50 4.02
C LEU A 152 -6.93 -4.50 3.27
N ALA A 153 -7.65 -4.89 2.22
CA ALA A 153 -8.62 -4.02 1.56
C ALA A 153 -9.73 -3.58 2.53
N VAL A 154 -10.24 -4.54 3.29
CA VAL A 154 -11.20 -4.32 4.38
C VAL A 154 -10.60 -3.38 5.43
N PHE A 155 -9.36 -3.61 5.84
CA PHE A 155 -8.66 -2.77 6.80
C PHE A 155 -8.42 -1.33 6.29
N PHE A 156 -7.97 -1.13 5.06
CA PHE A 156 -7.79 0.20 4.48
C PHE A 156 -9.12 0.94 4.34
N ARG A 157 -10.19 0.22 3.98
CA ARG A 157 -11.52 0.81 3.94
C ARG A 157 -11.98 1.24 5.33
N LEU A 158 -11.79 0.37 6.32
CA LEU A 158 -12.05 0.67 7.72
C LEU A 158 -11.26 1.90 8.18
N LEU A 159 -9.98 2.01 7.83
CA LEU A 159 -9.14 3.16 8.13
C LEU A 159 -9.66 4.45 7.47
N LEU A 160 -10.17 4.39 6.24
CA LEU A 160 -10.76 5.56 5.57
C LEU A 160 -12.08 6.00 6.21
N ASP A 161 -12.90 5.03 6.62
CA ASP A 161 -14.17 5.31 7.31
C ASP A 161 -13.89 5.88 8.72
N ILE A 162 -12.91 5.32 9.44
CA ILE A 162 -12.40 5.86 10.71
C ILE A 162 -11.83 7.26 10.49
N SER A 163 -10.98 7.47 9.48
CA SER A 163 -10.32 8.77 9.26
C SER A 163 -11.32 9.89 8.99
N ARG A 164 -12.43 9.59 8.29
CA ARG A 164 -13.53 10.54 8.09
C ARG A 164 -14.15 10.97 9.41
N GLN A 165 -14.35 10.05 10.34
CA GLN A 165 -14.89 10.35 11.67
C GLN A 165 -13.84 11.03 12.57
N MET A 166 -12.58 10.65 12.43
CA MET A 166 -11.45 11.26 13.13
C MET A 166 -11.31 12.75 12.82
N ILE A 167 -11.75 13.25 11.65
CA ILE A 167 -11.75 14.69 11.35
C ILE A 167 -12.68 15.45 12.32
N VAL A 168 -13.89 14.95 12.53
CA VAL A 168 -14.85 15.56 13.46
C VAL A 168 -14.32 15.43 14.89
N LEU A 169 -13.82 14.24 15.25
CA LEU A 169 -13.25 13.99 16.57
C LEU A 169 -12.02 14.89 16.82
N ALA A 170 -11.16 15.11 15.84
CA ALA A 170 -9.99 15.96 15.94
C ALA A 170 -10.37 17.42 16.22
N ALA A 171 -11.43 17.94 15.59
CA ALA A 171 -11.92 19.28 15.88
C ALA A 171 -12.42 19.41 17.34
N THR A 172 -13.17 18.42 17.84
CA THR A 172 -13.58 18.40 19.25
C THR A 172 -12.40 18.25 20.20
N LEU A 173 -11.43 17.37 19.91
CA LEU A 173 -10.22 17.19 20.70
C LEU A 173 -9.37 18.45 20.73
N PHE A 174 -9.30 19.18 19.62
CA PHE A 174 -8.61 20.45 19.56
C PHE A 174 -9.23 21.46 20.53
N ALA A 175 -10.57 21.62 20.51
CA ALA A 175 -11.28 22.51 21.42
C ALA A 175 -11.09 22.13 22.90
N PHE A 176 -11.18 20.83 23.22
CA PHE A 176 -10.97 20.35 24.59
C PHE A 176 -9.52 20.49 25.05
N SER A 177 -8.55 20.20 24.18
CA SER A 177 -7.13 20.36 24.51
C SER A 177 -6.74 21.81 24.78
N LEU A 178 -7.35 22.77 24.06
CA LEU A 178 -7.17 24.19 24.34
C LEU A 178 -7.82 24.58 25.66
N SER A 179 -9.01 24.03 25.94
CA SER A 179 -9.69 24.23 27.23
C SER A 179 -8.85 23.69 28.39
N PHE A 180 -8.29 22.49 28.28
CA PHE A 180 -7.41 21.89 29.29
C PHE A 180 -6.08 22.62 29.42
N PHE A 181 -5.54 23.16 28.32
CA PHE A 181 -4.35 24.00 28.35
C PHE A 181 -4.55 25.26 29.20
N CYS A 182 -5.74 25.89 29.09
CA CYS A 182 -6.10 27.05 29.91
C CYS A 182 -6.42 26.67 31.36
N LEU A 183 -7.17 25.60 31.59
CA LEU A 183 -7.59 25.17 32.94
C LEU A 183 -6.42 24.66 33.79
N TYR A 184 -5.53 23.88 33.21
CA TYR A 184 -4.42 23.24 33.91
C TYR A 184 -3.09 23.97 33.71
N HIS A 185 -3.16 25.29 33.54
CA HIS A 185 -1.97 26.11 33.35
C HIS A 185 -1.00 25.93 34.54
N GLY A 186 0.23 25.50 34.24
CA GLY A 186 1.27 25.22 35.24
C GLY A 186 1.44 23.74 35.59
N HIS A 187 0.56 22.84 35.15
CA HIS A 187 0.78 21.40 35.30
C HIS A 187 1.69 20.84 34.19
N GLU A 188 2.62 19.94 34.52
CA GLU A 188 3.69 19.46 33.61
C GLU A 188 3.17 18.91 32.26
N MET A 189 1.99 18.27 32.29
CA MET A 189 1.34 17.70 31.10
C MET A 189 0.68 18.74 30.19
N PHE A 190 0.41 19.95 30.70
CA PHE A 190 -0.35 21.00 30.02
C PHE A 190 0.47 22.29 29.83
N VAL A 191 1.80 22.23 29.98
CA VAL A 191 2.71 23.38 29.84
C VAL A 191 2.67 24.00 28.44
N THR A 192 2.53 23.18 27.39
CA THR A 192 2.43 23.64 26.01
C THR A 192 1.16 23.09 25.36
N PHE A 193 0.61 23.85 24.42
CA PHE A 193 -0.57 23.41 23.66
C PHE A 193 -0.35 22.06 22.96
N SER A 194 0.83 21.84 22.37
CA SER A 194 1.17 20.56 21.72
C SER A 194 1.15 19.39 22.70
N ARG A 195 1.70 19.55 23.91
CA ARG A 195 1.65 18.53 24.96
C ARG A 195 0.23 18.29 25.44
N SER A 196 -0.55 19.34 25.64
CA SER A 196 -1.97 19.24 25.99
C SER A 196 -2.76 18.45 24.94
N PHE A 197 -2.56 18.75 23.66
CA PHE A 197 -3.22 18.05 22.57
C PHE A 197 -2.82 16.58 22.49
N ILE A 198 -1.51 16.28 22.54
CA ILE A 198 -1.00 14.91 22.53
C ILE A 198 -1.56 14.15 23.74
N TYR A 199 -1.54 14.73 24.94
CA TYR A 199 -2.05 14.10 26.14
C TYR A 199 -3.56 13.84 26.05
N THR A 200 -4.33 14.81 25.58
CA THR A 200 -5.78 14.65 25.36
C THR A 200 -6.08 13.51 24.36
N PHE A 201 -5.33 13.45 23.26
CA PHE A 201 -5.51 12.44 22.21
C PHE A 201 -5.04 11.03 22.60
N THR A 202 -3.86 10.92 23.22
CA THR A 202 -3.20 9.63 23.49
C THR A 202 -3.50 9.04 24.85
N VAL A 203 -3.84 9.87 25.84
CA VAL A 203 -4.03 9.45 27.24
C VAL A 203 -5.48 9.60 27.66
N MET A 204 -6.12 10.74 27.40
CA MET A 204 -7.50 10.96 27.85
C MET A 204 -8.54 10.28 26.98
N LEU A 205 -8.39 10.28 25.65
CA LEU A 205 -9.35 9.65 24.72
C LEU A 205 -9.47 8.11 24.92
N PRO A 206 -8.39 7.33 25.11
CA PRO A 206 -8.50 5.89 25.41
C PRO A 206 -9.07 5.57 26.80
N GLY A 207 -9.32 6.59 27.64
CA GLY A 207 -9.94 6.43 28.95
C GLY A 207 -8.97 6.36 30.14
N THR A 208 -7.66 6.55 29.94
CA THR A 208 -6.70 6.61 31.06
C THR A 208 -6.69 7.99 31.72
N VAL A 209 -7.78 8.32 32.43
CA VAL A 209 -7.98 9.63 33.10
C VAL A 209 -7.38 9.72 34.51
N SER A 210 -6.73 8.65 35.00
CA SER A 210 -6.20 8.58 36.38
C SER A 210 -5.09 9.59 36.69
N ARG A 211 -4.47 10.21 35.67
CA ARG A 211 -3.40 11.20 35.81
C ARG A 211 -3.87 12.65 35.64
N VAL A 212 -5.17 12.89 35.45
CA VAL A 212 -5.72 14.24 35.34
C VAL A 212 -5.61 14.94 36.69
N PRO A 213 -5.13 16.21 36.75
CA PRO A 213 -4.90 16.93 38.01
C PRO A 213 -6.12 16.92 38.94
N THR A 214 -7.31 17.18 38.38
CA THR A 214 -8.59 17.20 39.10
C THR A 214 -8.98 15.85 39.71
N LEU A 215 -8.39 14.74 39.28
CA LEU A 215 -8.66 13.39 39.79
C LEU A 215 -7.53 12.84 40.71
N GLN A 216 -6.45 13.60 40.91
CA GLN A 216 -5.37 13.19 41.81
C GLN A 216 -5.78 13.40 43.28
N LYS A 217 -5.44 12.41 44.13
CA LYS A 217 -5.81 12.41 45.57
C LYS A 217 -5.31 13.65 46.31
N ASP A 218 -4.13 14.15 45.95
CA ASP A 218 -3.48 15.28 46.63
C ASP A 218 -4.10 16.64 46.24
N TYR A 219 -4.87 16.66 45.15
CA TYR A 219 -5.56 17.85 44.68
C TYR A 219 -6.85 18.09 45.47
N PHE A 220 -7.60 17.03 45.77
CA PHE A 220 -8.86 17.09 46.55
C PHE A 220 -8.68 17.50 48.01
N THR A 221 -7.53 17.20 48.61
CA THR A 221 -7.25 17.51 50.02
C THR A 221 -6.80 18.94 50.24
N ASN A 222 -6.24 19.58 49.21
CA ASN A 222 -5.56 20.88 49.32
C ASN A 222 -6.30 22.04 48.63
N THR A 223 -7.31 21.77 47.81
CA THR A 223 -8.06 22.82 47.10
C THR A 223 -9.42 23.08 47.74
N PRO A 224 -9.72 24.33 48.16
CA PRO A 224 -11.06 24.67 48.61
C PRO A 224 -12.06 24.52 47.46
N PHE A 225 -13.29 24.10 47.78
CA PHE A 225 -14.40 24.05 46.83
C PHE A 225 -14.64 25.46 46.24
N THR A 226 -14.12 25.68 45.04
CA THR A 226 -14.18 26.96 44.34
C THR A 226 -14.88 26.77 42.99
N ILE A 227 -15.40 27.86 42.43
CA ILE A 227 -16.02 27.88 41.09
C ILE A 227 -15.06 27.31 40.03
N HIS A 228 -13.75 27.48 40.23
CA HIS A 228 -12.70 26.89 39.40
C HIS A 228 -12.77 25.36 39.37
N PHE A 229 -12.79 24.71 40.54
CA PHE A 229 -12.89 23.26 40.66
C PHE A 229 -14.17 22.71 40.00
N LEU A 230 -15.32 23.38 40.20
CA LEU A 230 -16.57 23.00 39.55
C LEU A 230 -16.49 23.09 38.02
N THR A 231 -15.82 24.13 37.51
CA THR A 231 -15.63 24.33 36.07
C THR A 231 -14.72 23.26 35.47
N GLU A 232 -13.64 22.88 36.15
CA GLU A 232 -12.78 21.76 35.75
C GLU A 232 -13.55 20.44 35.69
N CYS A 233 -14.30 20.09 36.76
CA CYS A 233 -15.10 18.88 36.79
C CYS A 233 -16.14 18.86 35.67
N PHE A 234 -16.81 19.99 35.42
CA PHE A 234 -17.82 20.09 34.36
C PHE A 234 -17.21 19.89 32.97
N ILE A 235 -16.10 20.56 32.66
CA ILE A 235 -15.44 20.44 31.35
C ILE A 235 -14.87 19.03 31.16
N LEU A 236 -14.30 18.43 32.21
CA LEU A 236 -13.82 17.05 32.20
C LEU A 236 -14.98 16.06 31.97
N ALA A 237 -16.11 16.22 32.66
CA ALA A 237 -17.28 15.38 32.48
C ALA A 237 -17.87 15.52 31.06
N ALA A 238 -17.96 16.74 30.55
CA ALA A 238 -18.39 17.01 29.18
C ALA A 238 -17.46 16.35 28.15
N PHE A 239 -16.14 16.44 28.37
CA PHE A 239 -15.15 15.73 27.54
C PHE A 239 -15.36 14.22 27.57
N ILE A 240 -15.47 13.61 28.75
CA ILE A 240 -15.66 12.16 28.89
C ILE A 240 -16.94 11.72 28.18
N LEU A 241 -18.04 12.46 28.35
CA LEU A 241 -19.31 12.14 27.71
C LEU A 241 -19.19 12.23 26.19
N ILE A 242 -18.62 13.31 25.65
CA ILE A 242 -18.46 13.50 24.21
C ILE A 242 -17.49 12.46 23.62
N ALA A 243 -16.37 12.19 24.29
CA ALA A 243 -15.40 11.19 23.87
C ALA A 243 -16.03 9.79 23.85
N LEU A 244 -16.75 9.41 24.90
CA LEU A 244 -17.44 8.13 25.01
C LEU A 244 -18.52 7.98 23.93
N VAL A 245 -19.38 8.99 23.75
CA VAL A 245 -20.39 8.99 22.69
C VAL A 245 -19.74 8.90 21.30
N SER A 246 -18.65 9.62 21.06
CA SER A 246 -17.94 9.61 19.77
C SER A 246 -17.31 8.25 19.49
N ILE A 247 -16.64 7.63 20.47
CA ILE A 247 -16.02 6.31 20.35
C ILE A 247 -17.10 5.24 20.13
N ILE A 248 -18.18 5.26 20.89
CA ILE A 248 -19.29 4.31 20.74
C ILE A 248 -19.92 4.45 19.36
N ASN A 249 -20.22 5.68 18.92
CA ASN A 249 -20.79 5.93 17.59
C ASN A 249 -19.84 5.46 16.48
N MET A 250 -18.53 5.64 16.65
CA MET A 250 -17.52 5.09 15.74
C MET A 250 -17.59 3.57 15.69
N ILE A 251 -17.57 2.89 16.84
CA ILE A 251 -17.62 1.42 16.90
C ILE A 251 -18.92 0.88 16.30
N ILE A 252 -20.07 1.51 16.59
CA ILE A 252 -21.37 1.13 16.03
C ILE A 252 -21.38 1.27 14.51
N ASP A 253 -20.89 2.39 13.97
CA ASP A 253 -20.84 2.61 12.52
C ASP A 253 -19.94 1.58 11.83
N LEU A 254 -18.80 1.24 12.44
CA LEU A 254 -17.91 0.18 11.96
C LEU A 254 -18.58 -1.20 12.02
N ALA A 255 -19.32 -1.50 13.09
CA ALA A 255 -20.03 -2.77 13.26
C ALA A 255 -21.19 -2.94 12.26
N ILE A 256 -21.98 -1.88 12.04
CA ILE A 256 -23.14 -1.91 11.12
C ILE A 256 -22.68 -2.03 9.66
N LYS A 257 -21.65 -1.28 9.26
CA LYS A 257 -21.13 -1.32 7.87
C LYS A 257 -20.26 -2.54 7.59
N GLY A 258 -19.66 -3.12 8.63
CA GLY A 258 -18.51 -4.01 8.50
C GLY A 258 -18.76 -5.42 7.97
N GLY A 259 -20.00 -5.93 8.02
CA GLY A 259 -20.27 -7.30 7.58
C GLY A 259 -20.35 -7.45 6.06
N LYS A 260 -21.52 -7.12 5.50
CA LYS A 260 -21.84 -7.44 4.10
C LYS A 260 -21.33 -6.43 3.08
N HIS A 261 -21.33 -5.15 3.43
CA HIS A 261 -20.85 -4.10 2.52
C HIS A 261 -19.33 -4.14 2.36
N LEU A 262 -18.62 -4.35 3.47
CA LEU A 262 -17.17 -4.50 3.48
C LEU A 262 -16.70 -5.71 2.67
N GLU A 263 -17.44 -6.82 2.70
CA GLU A 263 -17.12 -8.00 1.88
C GLU A 263 -17.24 -7.71 0.38
N ILE A 264 -18.35 -7.09 -0.03
CA ILE A 264 -18.61 -6.76 -1.44
C ILE A 264 -17.59 -5.75 -1.96
N ASP A 265 -17.38 -4.66 -1.21
CA ASP A 265 -16.45 -3.60 -1.62
C ASP A 265 -14.99 -4.07 -1.53
N GLY A 266 -14.63 -4.89 -0.55
CA GLY A 266 -13.29 -5.50 -0.44
C GLY A 266 -12.98 -6.42 -1.63
N ASN A 267 -13.95 -7.21 -2.07
CA ASN A 267 -13.80 -8.03 -3.28
C ASN A 267 -13.62 -7.17 -4.54
N ILE A 268 -14.40 -6.08 -4.69
CA ILE A 268 -14.26 -5.17 -5.83
C ILE A 268 -12.88 -4.50 -5.81
N PHE A 269 -12.45 -4.01 -4.67
CA PHE A 269 -11.15 -3.37 -4.50
C PHE A 269 -10.00 -4.34 -4.84
N LYS A 270 -10.07 -5.58 -4.37
CA LYS A 270 -9.13 -6.65 -4.70
C LYS A 270 -9.03 -6.88 -6.21
N TYR A 271 -10.16 -7.06 -6.90
CA TYR A 271 -10.12 -7.28 -8.35
C TYR A 271 -9.59 -6.07 -9.10
N HIS A 272 -9.94 -4.86 -8.65
CA HIS A 272 -9.46 -3.63 -9.24
C HIS A 272 -7.94 -3.50 -9.16
N HIS A 273 -7.37 -3.72 -7.97
CA HIS A 273 -5.92 -3.74 -7.76
C HIS A 273 -5.23 -4.81 -8.60
N MET A 274 -5.82 -6.01 -8.67
CA MET A 274 -5.25 -7.11 -9.43
C MET A 274 -5.22 -6.83 -10.93
N ILE A 275 -6.29 -6.23 -11.47
CA ILE A 275 -6.36 -5.81 -12.88
C ILE A 275 -5.30 -4.74 -13.17
N HIS A 276 -5.22 -3.69 -12.36
CA HIS A 276 -4.24 -2.62 -12.57
C HIS A 276 -2.82 -3.13 -12.56
N TYR A 277 -2.51 -4.03 -11.64
CA TYR A 277 -1.21 -4.64 -11.58
C TYR A 277 -0.91 -5.48 -12.82
N LEU A 278 -1.86 -6.32 -13.25
CA LEU A 278 -1.69 -7.17 -14.43
C LEU A 278 -1.48 -6.33 -15.70
N ILE A 279 -2.19 -5.21 -15.84
CA ILE A 279 -1.98 -4.24 -16.92
C ILE A 279 -0.56 -3.65 -16.85
N GLY A 280 -0.10 -3.27 -15.65
CA GLY A 280 1.25 -2.76 -15.43
C GLY A 280 2.34 -3.75 -15.85
N VAL A 281 2.18 -5.03 -15.49
CA VAL A 281 3.10 -6.10 -15.91
C VAL A 281 3.07 -6.32 -17.42
N GLU A 282 1.89 -6.31 -18.03
CA GLU A 282 1.76 -6.45 -19.49
C GLU A 282 2.44 -5.30 -20.23
N TYR A 283 2.21 -4.07 -19.76
CA TYR A 283 2.87 -2.89 -20.30
C TYR A 283 4.39 -3.00 -20.19
N TRP A 284 4.89 -3.43 -19.04
CA TRP A 284 6.32 -3.67 -18.83
C TRP A 284 6.88 -4.76 -19.77
N CYS A 285 6.18 -5.87 -19.94
CA CYS A 285 6.56 -6.94 -20.86
C CYS A 285 6.55 -6.50 -22.34
N GLY A 286 5.82 -5.43 -22.67
CA GLY A 286 5.81 -4.78 -23.97
C GLY A 286 6.93 -3.74 -24.16
N ASN A 287 7.54 -3.25 -23.09
CA ASN A 287 8.48 -2.13 -23.14
C ASN A 287 9.86 -2.54 -23.72
N LYS A 288 10.50 -1.63 -24.48
CA LYS A 288 11.83 -1.84 -25.10
C LYS A 288 12.91 -2.17 -24.07
N LEU A 289 12.82 -1.59 -22.86
CA LEU A 289 13.77 -1.80 -21.78
C LEU A 289 13.75 -3.26 -21.27
N TYR A 290 12.57 -3.86 -21.18
CA TYR A 290 12.42 -5.28 -20.86
C TYR A 290 13.04 -6.18 -21.94
N TYR A 291 12.82 -5.87 -23.21
CA TYR A 291 13.47 -6.58 -24.31
C TYR A 291 15.00 -6.43 -24.28
N TRP A 292 15.51 -5.26 -23.91
CA TRP A 292 16.94 -5.03 -23.76
C TRP A 292 17.53 -5.86 -22.60
N LEU A 293 16.87 -5.89 -21.43
CA LEU A 293 17.25 -6.72 -20.28
C LEU A 293 17.24 -8.22 -20.61
N ILE A 294 16.22 -8.69 -21.34
CA ILE A 294 16.16 -10.07 -21.82
C ILE A 294 17.28 -10.36 -22.82
N ARG A 295 17.57 -9.43 -23.73
CA ARG A 295 18.60 -9.61 -24.76
C ARG A 295 19.99 -9.78 -24.14
N LYS A 296 20.26 -9.10 -23.02
CA LYS A 296 21.50 -9.20 -22.23
C LYS A 296 21.64 -10.50 -21.42
N ASN A 297 20.75 -11.49 -21.56
CA ASN A 297 20.79 -12.79 -20.88
C ASN A 297 20.73 -12.76 -19.34
N VAL A 298 20.54 -11.61 -18.70
CA VAL A 298 20.39 -11.46 -17.25
C VAL A 298 19.21 -12.27 -16.71
N PHE A 299 18.21 -12.53 -17.57
CA PHE A 299 17.01 -13.29 -17.24
C PHE A 299 16.66 -14.34 -18.31
N SER A 300 17.59 -15.24 -18.65
CA SER A 300 17.30 -16.37 -19.57
C SER A 300 16.06 -17.17 -19.14
N ASN A 301 15.83 -17.32 -17.83
CA ASN A 301 14.64 -17.93 -17.25
C ASN A 301 13.32 -17.19 -17.56
N ILE A 302 13.34 -15.87 -17.76
CA ILE A 302 12.16 -15.06 -18.08
C ILE A 302 11.86 -15.09 -19.59
N ARG A 303 12.85 -15.30 -20.45
CA ARG A 303 12.64 -15.40 -21.91
C ARG A 303 11.70 -16.56 -22.28
N ASN A 304 11.85 -17.71 -21.62
CA ASN A 304 10.96 -18.86 -21.78
C ASN A 304 9.53 -18.57 -21.28
N TRP A 305 9.38 -17.65 -20.34
CA TRP A 305 8.11 -17.29 -19.72
C TRP A 305 7.22 -16.51 -20.69
N LYS A 306 7.73 -15.50 -21.42
CA LYS A 306 6.96 -14.75 -22.43
C LYS A 306 6.38 -15.64 -23.53
N LYS A 307 7.16 -16.62 -23.99
CA LYS A 307 6.76 -17.57 -25.03
C LYS A 307 5.61 -18.48 -24.56
N LYS A 308 5.61 -18.89 -23.28
CA LYS A 308 4.50 -19.62 -22.64
C LYS A 308 3.28 -18.74 -22.32
N VAL A 309 3.47 -17.49 -21.92
CA VAL A 309 2.35 -16.63 -21.50
C VAL A 309 1.54 -16.13 -22.69
N SER A 310 2.20 -15.65 -23.75
CA SER A 310 1.54 -15.04 -24.91
C SER A 310 0.91 -16.05 -25.88
N ILE A 311 1.50 -17.25 -26.03
CA ILE A 311 1.04 -18.25 -27.00
C ILE A 311 -0.02 -19.18 -26.38
N ASP A 312 0.11 -19.58 -25.11
CA ASP A 312 -0.85 -20.52 -24.50
C ASP A 312 -2.15 -19.86 -24.06
N LEU A 313 -2.19 -18.56 -23.72
CA LEU A 313 -3.42 -17.96 -23.18
C LEU A 313 -4.51 -17.83 -24.26
N SER A 314 -4.13 -17.43 -25.48
CA SER A 314 -5.07 -17.38 -26.60
C SER A 314 -5.44 -18.78 -27.10
N LEU A 315 -4.52 -19.75 -27.05
CA LEU A 315 -4.79 -21.11 -27.50
C LEU A 315 -5.62 -21.92 -26.50
N GLU A 316 -5.42 -21.77 -25.19
CA GLU A 316 -6.20 -22.48 -24.18
C GLU A 316 -7.61 -21.93 -24.01
N LEU A 317 -7.82 -20.61 -24.12
CA LEU A 317 -9.18 -20.03 -24.12
C LEU A 317 -9.97 -20.51 -25.35
N TYR A 318 -9.33 -20.59 -26.51
CA TYR A 318 -9.95 -21.18 -27.70
C TYR A 318 -10.11 -22.71 -27.60
N ALA A 319 -9.20 -23.43 -26.94
CA ALA A 319 -9.28 -24.89 -26.83
C ALA A 319 -10.39 -25.37 -25.87
N ASP A 320 -10.67 -24.62 -24.80
CA ASP A 320 -11.80 -24.91 -23.89
C ASP A 320 -13.15 -24.58 -24.53
N ASP A 321 -13.26 -23.50 -25.33
CA ASP A 321 -14.46 -23.22 -26.13
C ASP A 321 -14.69 -24.29 -27.20
N VAL A 322 -13.61 -24.76 -27.86
CA VAL A 322 -13.68 -25.81 -28.90
C VAL A 322 -14.04 -27.19 -28.34
N LYS A 323 -13.73 -27.48 -27.06
CA LYS A 323 -14.16 -28.74 -26.42
C LYS A 323 -15.66 -28.78 -26.10
N ASN A 324 -16.32 -27.63 -26.02
CA ASN A 324 -17.77 -27.54 -25.80
C ASN A 324 -18.58 -27.50 -27.11
N ILE A 325 -17.92 -27.41 -28.27
CA ILE A 325 -18.55 -27.49 -29.58
C ILE A 325 -18.55 -28.96 -30.01
N ARG A 326 -19.74 -29.57 -30.09
CA ARG A 326 -19.94 -30.99 -30.48
C ARG A 326 -19.89 -31.24 -31.99
N ASP A 327 -19.73 -30.20 -32.81
CA ASP A 327 -19.70 -30.33 -34.26
C ASP A 327 -18.27 -30.42 -34.80
N ASP A 328 -17.99 -31.57 -35.42
CA ASP A 328 -16.68 -31.97 -35.94
C ASP A 328 -16.22 -31.09 -37.14
N ASP A 329 -17.15 -30.38 -37.78
CA ASP A 329 -16.89 -29.49 -38.90
C ASP A 329 -16.31 -28.13 -38.47
N ASP A 330 -16.73 -27.58 -37.34
CA ASP A 330 -16.19 -26.33 -36.80
C ASP A 330 -14.75 -26.50 -36.28
N ILE A 331 -14.45 -27.67 -35.71
CA ILE A 331 -13.11 -28.03 -35.26
C ILE A 331 -12.13 -28.06 -36.44
N ARG A 332 -12.58 -28.55 -37.60
CA ARG A 332 -11.78 -28.68 -38.82
C ARG A 332 -11.47 -27.30 -39.42
N ASN A 333 -12.47 -26.40 -39.42
CA ASN A 333 -12.31 -25.03 -39.91
C ASN A 333 -11.40 -24.19 -39.00
N CYS A 334 -11.53 -24.32 -37.68
CA CYS A 334 -10.67 -23.63 -36.72
C CYS A 334 -9.19 -24.06 -36.84
N ARG A 335 -8.94 -25.37 -37.03
CA ARG A 335 -7.58 -25.90 -37.27
C ARG A 335 -6.95 -25.32 -38.54
N HIS A 336 -7.74 -25.14 -39.59
CA HIS A 336 -7.28 -24.58 -40.86
C HIS A 336 -6.94 -23.08 -40.75
N ILE A 337 -7.72 -22.31 -39.99
CA ILE A 337 -7.44 -20.88 -39.73
C ILE A 337 -6.15 -20.69 -38.91
N ILE A 338 -5.93 -21.54 -37.90
CA ILE A 338 -4.71 -21.51 -37.07
C ILE A 338 -3.48 -21.89 -37.90
N GLN A 339 -3.58 -22.88 -38.80
CA GLN A 339 -2.49 -23.23 -39.72
C GLN A 339 -2.20 -22.12 -40.74
N LYS A 340 -3.23 -21.44 -41.28
CA LYS A 340 -3.05 -20.27 -42.15
C LYS A 340 -2.33 -19.12 -41.44
N ARG A 341 -2.67 -18.82 -40.18
CA ARG A 341 -1.98 -17.78 -39.38
C ARG A 341 -0.52 -18.14 -39.05
N LYS A 342 -0.21 -19.42 -38.81
CA LYS A 342 1.18 -19.88 -38.64
C LYS A 342 2.01 -19.76 -39.92
N LYS A 343 1.41 -19.99 -41.10
CA LYS A 343 2.10 -19.83 -42.39
C LYS A 343 2.24 -18.36 -42.81
N GLY A 344 1.32 -17.48 -42.43
CA GLY A 344 1.35 -16.05 -42.75
C GLY A 344 2.38 -15.21 -41.96
N GLN A 345 2.90 -15.70 -40.84
CA GLN A 345 3.95 -15.01 -40.06
C GLN A 345 5.38 -15.25 -40.56
N GLY A 346 5.55 -16.01 -41.66
CA GLY A 346 6.86 -16.33 -42.22
C GLY A 346 7.41 -15.31 -43.23
N ILE A 347 6.60 -14.37 -43.73
CA ILE A 347 7.00 -13.49 -44.84
C ILE A 347 6.39 -12.10 -44.61
N ASP A 348 7.12 -11.23 -43.90
CA ASP A 348 7.23 -9.78 -44.16
C ASP A 348 7.95 -9.06 -43.00
N THR A 349 9.25 -9.32 -42.89
CA THR A 349 10.20 -8.49 -42.15
C THR A 349 10.60 -7.27 -42.99
N LYS A 350 9.68 -6.34 -43.31
CA LYS A 350 10.03 -4.99 -43.80
C LYS A 350 8.86 -4.00 -43.92
N ARG A 351 8.10 -3.79 -42.84
CA ARG A 351 7.40 -2.51 -42.59
C ARG A 351 6.90 -2.46 -41.14
N THR A 352 7.73 -1.93 -40.25
CA THR A 352 7.31 -1.53 -38.90
C THR A 352 6.47 -0.27 -38.99
N MET A 353 5.17 -0.42 -39.28
CA MET A 353 4.18 0.50 -38.76
C MET A 353 4.00 0.21 -37.27
N LEU A 354 4.16 1.24 -36.47
CA LEU A 354 4.07 1.23 -35.02
C LEU A 354 2.60 1.06 -34.62
N ILE A 355 2.08 -0.17 -34.72
CA ILE A 355 0.79 -0.51 -34.13
C ILE A 355 1.03 -0.57 -32.61
N ILE A 356 0.61 0.49 -31.92
CA ILE A 356 0.41 0.46 -30.47
C ILE A 356 -0.70 -0.56 -30.23
N PRO A 357 -0.45 -1.71 -29.58
CA PRO A 357 -1.53 -2.63 -29.26
C PRO A 357 -2.41 -1.97 -28.19
N HIS A 358 -3.63 -1.59 -28.56
CA HIS A 358 -4.67 -1.33 -27.58
C HIS A 358 -4.88 -2.63 -26.77
N PRO A 359 -4.79 -2.60 -25.43
CA PRO A 359 -4.84 -3.80 -24.59
C PRO A 359 -6.23 -4.45 -24.52
N PHE A 360 -7.22 -3.91 -25.24
CA PHE A 360 -8.52 -4.54 -25.46
C PHE A 360 -8.71 -4.68 -26.97
N GLY A 361 -8.83 -5.93 -27.44
CA GLY A 361 -9.44 -6.15 -28.74
C GLY A 361 -10.81 -5.48 -28.74
N TYR A 362 -11.10 -4.73 -29.80
CA TYR A 362 -12.38 -4.10 -30.07
C TYR A 362 -13.53 -5.04 -29.67
N LEU A 363 -14.25 -4.69 -28.60
CA LEU A 363 -15.63 -5.13 -28.40
C LEU A 363 -16.49 -4.16 -29.23
N PRO A 364 -17.08 -4.59 -30.36
CA PRO A 364 -17.98 -3.73 -31.10
C PRO A 364 -19.24 -3.52 -30.25
N GLY A 365 -19.53 -2.26 -29.87
CA GLY A 365 -20.75 -1.89 -29.15
C GLY A 365 -20.58 -1.05 -27.87
N ALA A 366 -19.38 -0.61 -27.51
CA ALA A 366 -19.14 0.20 -26.31
C ALA A 366 -19.08 1.72 -26.56
N GLU A 367 -19.81 2.21 -27.57
CA GLU A 367 -20.09 3.64 -27.75
C GLU A 367 -21.60 3.90 -27.61
N SER A 368 -22.02 4.29 -26.40
CA SER A 368 -23.07 5.31 -26.16
C SER A 368 -23.19 5.55 -24.65
N GLU A 369 -22.94 6.81 -24.29
CA GLU A 369 -23.21 7.54 -23.02
C GLU A 369 -22.42 7.23 -21.73
#